data_AF-A0A419EF98-F1
#
_entry.id   AF-A0A419EF98-F1
#
_cell.length_a   1.000
_cell.length_b   1.000
_cell.length_c   1.000
_cell.angle_alpha   90.00
_cell.angle_beta   90.00
_cell.angle_gamma   90.00
#
_symmetry.space_group_name_H-M   'P 1'
#
loop_
_entity.id
_entity.type
_entity.pdbx_description
1 polymer ?
#
loop_
_entity_poly.entity_id
_entity_poly.type
_entity_poly.pdbx_seq_one_letter_code
_entity_poly.pdbx_strand_id
1 'polypeptide(L)' 'MENNKRIVFMVSGAMDSLLGAAALLLYFGVLPFDISSWGIPRWIIGLIGAVLFFSGIAVFTYFLSKPDTSE' A
#
# COMPACT_ATOMS: atom_id res chain seq x y z
N MET A 1 -18.76 -6.55 -16.73
CA MET A 1 -17.65 -7.18 -15.95
C MET A 1 -16.46 -6.24 -15.72
N GLU A 2 -16.25 -5.22 -16.56
CA GLU A 2 -15.09 -4.32 -16.46
C GLU A 2 -15.12 -3.42 -15.21
N ASN A 3 -16.31 -2.93 -14.83
CA ASN A 3 -16.47 -2.07 -13.66
C ASN A 3 -16.14 -2.78 -12.32
N ASN A 4 -16.50 -4.06 -12.19
CA ASN A 4 -16.13 -4.85 -10.99
C ASN A 4 -14.61 -5.01 -10.87
N LYS A 5 -13.90 -5.24 -11.97
CA LYS A 5 -12.42 -5.35 -11.94
C LYS A 5 -11.79 -4.03 -11.50
N ARG A 6 -12.28 -2.89 -12.02
CA ARG A 6 -11.81 -1.56 -11.64
C ARG A 6 -11.97 -1.29 -10.14
N ILE A 7 -13.13 -1.64 -9.58
CA ILE A 7 -13.39 -1.50 -8.13
C ILE A 7 -12.45 -2.40 -7.32
N VAL A 8 -12.27 -3.66 -7.72
CA VAL A 8 -11.35 -4.59 -7.02
C VAL A 8 -9.92 -4.07 -7.02
N PHE A 9 -9.42 -3.55 -8.15
CA PHE A 9 -8.08 -2.98 -8.21
C PHE A 9 -7.92 -1.71 -7.38
N MET A 10 -8.94 -0.84 -7.33
CA MET A 10 -8.94 0.31 -6.42
C MET A 10 -8.88 -0.15 -4.96
N VAL A 11 -9.75 -1.08 -4.55
CA VAL A 11 -9.76 -1.57 -3.16
C VAL A 11 -8.43 -2.25 -2.81
N SER A 12 -7.86 -3.04 -3.72
CA SER A 12 -6.55 -3.66 -3.53
C SER A 12 -5.45 -2.61 -3.35
N GLY A 13 -5.37 -1.61 -4.22
CA GLY A 13 -4.38 -0.53 -4.12
C GLY A 13 -4.54 0.29 -2.84
N ALA A 14 -5.77 0.55 -2.42
CA ALA A 14 -6.07 1.21 -1.15
C ALA A 14 -5.59 0.36 0.05
N MET A 15 -5.85 -0.94 0.06
CA MET A 15 -5.38 -1.84 1.14
C MET A 15 -3.86 -1.93 1.18
N ASP A 16 -3.22 -2.11 0.03
CA ASP A 16 -1.76 -2.18 -0.10
C ASP A 16 -1.11 -0.89 0.40
N SER A 17 -1.69 0.26 0.05
CA SER A 17 -1.20 1.55 0.55
C SER A 17 -1.39 1.69 2.06
N LEU A 18 -2.51 1.28 2.64
CA LEU A 18 -2.70 1.34 4.10
C LEU A 18 -1.73 0.43 4.85
N LEU A 19 -1.48 -0.78 4.34
CA LEU A 19 -0.49 -1.69 4.91
C LEU A 19 0.94 -1.13 4.79
N GLY A 20 1.27 -0.55 3.64
CA GLY A 20 2.54 0.14 3.42
C GLY A 20 2.73 1.32 4.36
N ALA A 21 1.67 2.13 4.57
CA ALA A 21 1.67 3.25 5.51
C ALA A 21 1.91 2.76 6.96
N ALA A 22 1.22 1.70 7.38
CA ALA A 22 1.42 1.11 8.70
C ALA A 22 2.88 0.62 8.89
N ALA A 23 3.44 -0.06 7.89
CA ALA A 23 4.85 -0.48 7.91
C ALA A 23 5.82 0.71 7.95
N LEU A 24 5.52 1.81 7.25
CA LEU A 24 6.34 3.04 7.33
C LEU A 24 6.23 3.71 8.69
N LEU A 25 5.04 3.78 9.30
CA LEU A 25 4.85 4.32 10.65
C LEU A 25 5.65 3.53 11.69
N LEU A 26 5.69 2.20 11.54
CA LEU A 26 6.54 1.33 12.34
C LEU A 26 8.03 1.61 12.09
N TYR A 27 8.44 1.75 10.83
CA TYR A 27 9.82 2.08 10.47
C TYR A 27 10.28 3.39 11.12
N PHE A 28 9.50 4.46 11.02
CA PHE A 28 9.80 5.76 11.64
C PHE A 28 9.65 5.77 13.16
N GLY A 29 9.12 4.70 13.76
CA GLY A 29 8.96 4.60 15.21
C GLY A 29 7.82 5.44 15.76
N VAL A 30 6.86 5.82 14.91
CA VAL A 30 5.62 6.49 15.33
C VAL A 30 4.77 5.54 16.16
N LEU A 31 4.77 4.25 15.79
CA LEU A 31 4.07 3.21 16.54
C LEU A 31 5.03 2.53 17.53
N PRO A 32 4.61 2.30 18.79
CA PRO A 32 5.45 1.76 19.86
C PRO A 32 5.60 0.24 19.77
N PHE A 33 6.06 -0.26 18.61
CA PHE A 33 6.36 -1.69 18.41
C PHE A 33 7.85 -1.88 18.15
N ASP A 34 8.48 -2.78 18.90
CA ASP A 34 9.88 -3.14 18.75
C ASP A 34 10.02 -4.36 17.83
N ILE A 35 10.19 -4.08 16.53
CA ILE A 35 10.30 -5.13 15.50
C ILE A 35 11.74 -5.65 15.39
N SER A 36 12.71 -4.93 15.94
CA SER A 36 14.09 -5.40 16.06
C SER A 36 14.18 -6.63 16.98
N SER A 37 13.30 -6.74 17.97
CA SER A 37 13.20 -7.92 18.84
C SER A 37 12.78 -9.21 18.11
N TRP A 38 12.19 -9.10 16.90
CA TRP A 38 11.74 -10.24 16.10
C TRP A 38 12.81 -10.75 15.13
N GLY A 39 14.04 -10.22 15.21
CA GLY A 39 15.15 -10.61 14.33
C GLY A 39 15.04 -10.06 12.90
N ILE A 40 14.08 -9.17 12.64
CA ILE A 40 13.90 -8.53 11.33
C ILE A 40 14.60 -7.17 11.35
N PRO A 41 15.59 -6.93 10.46
CA PRO A 41 16.20 -5.63 10.31
C PRO A 41 15.18 -4.55 9.96
N ARG A 42 15.21 -3.44 10.70
CA ARG A 42 14.24 -2.34 10.55
C ARG A 42 14.18 -1.76 9.13
N TRP A 43 15.31 -1.72 8.42
CA TRP A 43 15.37 -1.23 7.03
C TRP A 43 14.53 -2.07 6.05
N ILE A 44 14.36 -3.38 6.30
CA ILE A 44 13.53 -4.25 5.46
C ILE A 44 12.07 -3.81 5.54
N ILE A 45 11.61 -3.47 6.74
CA ILE A 45 10.24 -3.02 6.99
C ILE A 45 10.00 -1.67 6.32
N GLY A 46 10.99 -0.77 6.39
CA GLY A 46 10.95 0.50 5.66
C GLY A 46 10.86 0.29 4.14
N LEU A 47 11.65 -0.65 3.59
CA LEU A 47 11.65 -0.95 2.17
C LEU A 47 10.33 -1.58 1.70
N ILE A 48 9.84 -2.59 2.42
CA ILE A 48 8.54 -3.24 2.15
C ILE A 48 7.42 -2.21 2.25
N GLY A 49 7.42 -1.42 3.32
CA GLY A 49 6.43 -0.38 3.56
C GLY A 49 6.40 0.67 2.45
N ALA A 50 7.57 1.15 2.03
CA ALA A 50 7.69 2.09 0.92
C ALA A 50 7.15 1.50 -0.39
N VAL A 51 7.57 0.27 -0.74
CA VAL A 51 7.12 -0.38 -1.98
C VAL A 51 5.60 -0.53 -1.99
N LEU A 52 5.01 -1.11 -0.92
CA LEU A 52 3.56 -1.27 -0.80
C LEU A 52 2.81 0.05 -0.82
N PHE A 53 3.32 1.07 -0.12
CA PHE A 53 2.69 2.39 -0.06
C PHE A 53 2.62 3.04 -1.44
N PHE A 54 3.78 3.16 -2.11
CA PHE A 54 3.86 3.81 -3.40
C PHE A 54 3.19 3.00 -4.52
N SER A 55 3.34 1.67 -4.53
CA SER A 55 2.66 0.82 -5.51
C SER A 55 1.14 0.85 -5.32
N GLY A 56 0.66 0.76 -4.07
CA GLY A 56 -0.76 0.81 -3.74
C GLY A 56 -1.40 2.14 -4.16
N ILE A 57 -0.73 3.27 -3.86
CA ILE A 57 -1.17 4.60 -4.29
C ILE A 57 -1.18 4.70 -5.82
N ALA A 58 -0.13 4.22 -6.50
CA ALA A 58 -0.07 4.28 -7.96
C ALA A 58 -1.21 3.48 -8.61
N VAL A 59 -1.47 2.27 -8.14
CA VAL A 59 -2.58 1.43 -8.63
C VAL A 59 -3.93 2.10 -8.33
N PHE A 60 -4.13 2.54 -7.10
CA PHE A 60 -5.37 3.21 -6.70
C PHE A 60 -5.64 4.44 -7.55
N THR A 61 -4.67 5.35 -7.67
CA THR A 61 -4.81 6.60 -8.45
C THR A 61 -4.97 6.35 -9.94
N TYR A 62 -4.29 5.34 -10.50
CA TYR A 62 -4.46 4.95 -11.89
C TYR A 62 -5.89 4.50 -12.17
N PHE A 63 -6.43 3.56 -11.39
CA PHE A 63 -7.79 3.08 -11.62
C PHE A 63 -8.86 4.11 -11.20
N LEU A 64 -8.58 4.97 -10.24
CA LEU A 64 -9.46 6.08 -9.87
C LEU A 64 -9.56 7.11 -11.01
N SER A 65 -8.42 7.45 -11.63
CA SER A 65 -8.33 8.47 -12.69
C SER A 65 -8.67 7.94 -14.07
N LYS A 66 -8.68 6.61 -14.26
CA LYS A 66 -9.01 5.99 -15.55
C LYS A 66 -10.47 6.31 -15.88
N PRO A 67 -10.75 7.00 -17.00
CA PRO A 67 -12.12 7.25 -17.43
C PRO A 67 -12.82 5.92 -17.72
N ASP A 68 -14.11 5.84 -17.39
CA ASP A 68 -14.94 4.70 -17.81
C ASP A 68 -15.06 4.78 -19.34
N THR A 69 -14.26 3.99 -20.05
CA THR A 69 -14.49 3.67 -21.46
C THR A 69 -15.74 2.77 -21.54
N SER A 70 -16.90 3.36 -21.29
CA SER A 70 -18.16 2.86 -21.81
C SER A 70 -18.29 3.38 -23.24
N GLU A 71 -17.67 2.68 -24.18
CA GLU A 71 -18.15 2.62 -25.57
C GLU A 71 -18.83 1.26 -25.77
#